data_AF-A0A644XYI3-F1
#
_entry.id   AF-A0A644XYI3-F1
#
_cell.length_a   1.000
_cell.length_b   1.000
_cell.length_c   1.000
_cell.angle_alpha   90.00
_cell.angle_beta   90.00
_cell.angle_gamma   90.00
#
_symmetry.space_group_name_H-M   'P 1'
#
loop_
_entity.id
_entity.type
_entity.pdbx_description
1 polymer ?
#
loop_
_entity_poly.entity_id
_entity_poly.type
_entity_poly.pdbx_seq_one_letter_code
_entity_poly.pdbx_strand_id
1 'polypeptide(L)'
;MTINMNSIGKRLKELRKCSGLTQSQIAEYLGVDQSLITRFENGERGMTTSIIERLANLYCCPVNFILSGEECGTSMKFAFRTVSTNAQDLESLAAVNKIVLNQMMMDQLSK
;
A
#
# COMPACT_ATOMS: atom_id res chain seq x y z
N MET A 1 8.94 16.46 -11.43
CA MET A 1 7.72 15.76 -11.01
C MET A 1 7.49 16.12 -9.54
N THR A 2 6.37 16.77 -9.19
CA THR A 2 6.17 17.31 -7.83
C THR A 2 5.40 16.30 -6.98
N ILE A 3 6.06 15.70 -6.00
CA ILE A 3 5.44 14.79 -5.04
C ILE A 3 4.54 15.63 -4.11
N ASN A 4 3.24 15.35 -4.09
CA ASN A 4 2.26 16.05 -3.27
C ASN A 4 1.71 15.13 -2.17
N MET A 5 1.95 15.50 -0.89
CA MET A 5 1.56 14.67 0.26
C MET A 5 0.04 14.45 0.36
N ASN A 6 -0.78 15.45 0.00
CA ASN A 6 -2.24 15.32 0.04
C ASN A 6 -2.74 14.33 -1.01
N SER A 7 -2.13 14.29 -2.19
CA SER A 7 -2.53 13.32 -3.23
C SER A 7 -2.10 11.89 -2.85
N ILE A 8 -0.91 11.73 -2.25
CA ILE A 8 -0.45 10.45 -1.71
C ILE A 8 -1.40 9.95 -0.62
N GLY A 9 -1.73 10.80 0.36
CA GLY A 9 -2.62 10.44 1.46
C GLY A 9 -3.99 9.99 0.98
N LYS A 10 -4.57 10.70 -0.01
CA LYS A 10 -5.85 10.31 -0.64
C LYS A 10 -5.77 8.94 -1.30
N ARG A 11 -4.72 8.67 -2.09
CA ARG A 11 -4.52 7.36 -2.74
C ARG A 11 -4.39 6.22 -1.73
N LEU A 12 -3.64 6.43 -0.65
CA LEU A 12 -3.52 5.43 0.41
C LEU A 12 -4.86 5.15 1.09
N LYS A 13 -5.65 6.20 1.35
CA LYS A 13 -7.00 6.06 1.92
C LYS A 13 -7.92 5.28 0.99
N GLU A 14 -7.83 5.50 -0.32
CA GLU A 14 -8.58 4.76 -1.33
C GLU A 14 -8.16 3.28 -1.39
N LEU A 15 -6.86 3.01 -1.47
CA LEU A 15 -6.31 1.64 -1.45
C LEU A 15 -6.75 0.88 -0.21
N ARG A 16 -6.66 1.51 0.97
CA ARG A 16 -7.12 0.93 2.23
C ARG A 16 -8.60 0.57 2.19
N LYS A 17 -9.45 1.50 1.75
CA LYS A 17 -10.90 1.29 1.65
C LYS A 17 -11.27 0.21 0.63
N CYS A 18 -10.62 0.19 -0.54
CA CYS A 18 -10.80 -0.84 -1.56
C CYS A 18 -10.36 -2.22 -1.07
N SER A 19 -9.38 -2.28 -0.16
CA SER A 19 -8.91 -3.51 0.49
C SER A 19 -9.78 -3.94 1.68
N GLY A 20 -10.80 -3.15 2.05
CA GLY A 20 -11.66 -3.45 3.20
C GLY A 20 -10.98 -3.29 4.57
N LEU A 21 -9.82 -2.64 4.63
CA LEU A 21 -9.02 -2.54 5.85
C LEU A 21 -9.37 -1.29 6.67
N THR A 22 -9.29 -1.41 7.99
CA THR A 22 -9.40 -0.28 8.92
C THR A 22 -8.04 0.41 9.11
N GLN A 23 -8.04 1.66 9.57
CA GLN A 23 -6.79 2.35 9.89
C GLN A 23 -6.02 1.63 11.01
N SER A 24 -6.73 1.01 11.96
CA SER A 24 -6.15 0.25 13.06
C SER A 24 -5.42 -1.00 12.57
N GLN A 25 -5.97 -1.73 11.60
CA GLN A 25 -5.30 -2.88 10.99
C GLN A 25 -4.02 -2.48 10.24
N ILE A 26 -4.03 -1.34 9.54
CA ILE A 26 -2.82 -0.82 8.89
C ILE A 26 -1.79 -0.38 9.92
N ALA A 27 -2.22 0.25 11.01
CA ALA A 27 -1.35 0.63 12.13
C ALA A 27 -0.69 -0.58 12.78
N GLU A 28 -1.46 -1.63 13.06
CA GLU A 28 -0.98 -2.89 13.62
C GLU A 28 0.03 -3.57 12.70
N TYR A 29 -0.29 -3.69 11.41
CA TYR A 29 0.64 -4.18 10.39
C TYR A 29 1.92 -3.35 10.37
N LEU A 30 1.81 -2.02 10.32
CA LEU A 30 2.99 -1.15 10.26
C LEU A 30 3.78 -1.05 11.58
N GLY A 31 3.21 -1.47 12.71
CA GLY A 31 3.80 -1.31 14.03
C GLY A 31 3.82 0.15 14.49
N VAL A 32 2.77 0.93 14.17
CA VAL A 32 2.67 2.37 14.48
C VAL A 32 1.30 2.70 15.10
N ASP A 33 1.17 3.91 15.65
CA ASP A 33 -0.12 4.39 16.16
C ASP A 33 -1.13 4.64 15.04
N GLN A 34 -2.42 4.33 15.29
CA GLN A 34 -3.52 4.63 14.37
C GLN A 34 -3.58 6.13 13.99
N SER A 35 -3.25 7.03 14.93
CA SER A 35 -3.20 8.47 14.69
C SER A 35 -2.20 8.83 13.59
N LEU A 36 -1.10 8.09 13.46
CA LEU A 36 -0.10 8.30 12.43
C LEU A 36 -0.66 7.95 11.04
N ILE A 37 -1.46 6.87 10.94
CA ILE A 37 -2.15 6.49 9.70
C ILE A 37 -3.12 7.59 9.26
N THR A 38 -3.90 8.16 10.18
CA THR A 38 -4.78 9.30 9.88
C THR A 38 -4.01 10.49 9.31
N ARG A 39 -2.86 10.82 9.91
CA ARG A 39 -2.02 11.94 9.45
C ARG A 39 -1.39 11.66 8.08
N PHE A 40 -1.02 10.42 7.80
CA PHE A 40 -0.57 10.00 6.46
C PHE A 40 -1.70 10.15 5.43
N GLU A 41 -2.91 9.65 5.73
CA GLU A 41 -4.06 9.74 4.82
C GLU A 41 -4.54 11.17 4.56
N ASN A 42 -4.33 12.08 5.51
CA ASN A 42 -4.65 13.50 5.36
C ASN A 42 -3.51 14.31 4.70
N GLY A 43 -2.34 13.70 4.46
CA GLY A 43 -1.17 14.41 3.92
C GLY A 43 -0.48 15.34 4.92
N GLU A 44 -0.84 15.26 6.20
CA GLU A 44 -0.29 16.09 7.28
C GLU A 44 1.12 15.66 7.71
N ARG A 45 1.50 14.41 7.41
CA ARG A 45 2.82 13.87 7.73
C ARG A 45 3.36 13.04 6.58
N GLY A 46 4.63 13.24 6.25
CA GLY A 46 5.35 12.41 5.30
C GLY A 46 5.65 11.01 5.85
N MET A 47 5.82 10.06 4.95
CA MET A 47 6.17 8.67 5.26
C MET A 47 7.62 8.38 4.89
N THR A 48 8.24 7.43 5.59
CA THR A 48 9.55 6.91 5.19
C THR A 48 9.40 5.99 3.98
N THR A 49 10.48 5.81 3.22
CA THR A 49 10.53 4.88 2.09
C THR A 49 10.11 3.47 2.51
N SER A 50 10.55 3.02 3.68
CA SER A 50 10.17 1.71 4.23
C SER A 50 8.66 1.54 4.45
N ILE A 51 7.98 2.57 4.98
CA ILE A 51 6.51 2.52 5.14
C ILE A 51 5.83 2.45 3.76
N ILE A 52 6.31 3.24 2.81
CA ILE A 52 5.74 3.26 1.44
C ILE A 52 5.92 1.90 0.77
N GLU A 53 7.11 1.28 0.87
CA GLU A 53 7.38 -0.05 0.34
C GLU A 53 6.50 -1.12 0.98
N ARG A 54 6.31 -1.07 2.31
CA ARG A 54 5.44 -2.03 3.01
C ARG A 54 3.98 -1.89 2.61
N LEU A 55 3.50 -0.67 2.38
CA LEU A 55 2.15 -0.42 1.87
C LEU A 55 2.01 -0.82 0.39
N ALA A 56 3.03 -0.59 -0.43
CA ALA A 56 3.09 -1.04 -1.82
C ALA A 56 2.97 -2.57 -1.91
N ASN A 57 3.74 -3.30 -1.08
CA ASN A 57 3.65 -4.75 -0.98
C ASN A 57 2.26 -5.18 -0.48
N LEU A 58 1.73 -4.55 0.57
CA LEU A 58 0.42 -4.90 1.10
C LEU A 58 -0.70 -4.74 0.06
N TYR A 59 -0.71 -3.62 -0.66
CA TYR A 59 -1.73 -3.31 -1.66
C TYR A 59 -1.43 -3.88 -3.05
N CYS A 60 -0.35 -4.66 -3.20
CA CYS A 60 0.10 -5.23 -4.46
C CYS A 60 0.20 -4.20 -5.60
N CYS A 61 0.77 -3.03 -5.32
CA CYS A 61 0.96 -1.97 -6.30
C CYS A 61 2.40 -1.43 -6.28
N PRO A 62 2.93 -0.92 -7.40
CA PRO A 62 4.27 -0.34 -7.40
C PRO A 62 4.33 0.93 -6.55
N VAL A 63 5.49 1.20 -5.95
CA VAL A 63 5.75 2.43 -5.17
C VAL A 63 5.40 3.69 -5.96
N ASN A 64 5.70 3.71 -7.26
CA ASN A 64 5.39 4.84 -8.14
C ASN A 64 3.88 5.14 -8.22
N PHE A 65 3.03 4.12 -8.14
CA PHE A 65 1.58 4.32 -8.11
C PHE A 65 1.16 5.10 -6.85
N ILE A 66 1.73 4.77 -5.70
CA ILE A 66 1.47 5.51 -4.45
C ILE A 66 1.97 6.96 -4.57
N LEU A 67 3.17 7.18 -5.11
CA LEU A 67 3.82 8.49 -5.16
C LEU A 67 3.23 9.44 -6.21
N SER A 68 2.92 8.92 -7.41
CA SER A 68 2.56 9.72 -8.59
C SER A 68 1.14 9.46 -9.09
N GLY A 69 0.56 8.29 -8.80
CA GLY A 69 -0.70 7.84 -9.38
C GLY A 69 -0.57 7.30 -10.81
N GLU A 70 0.64 7.18 -11.36
CA GLU A 70 0.86 6.57 -12.66
C GLU A 70 0.55 5.07 -12.60
N GLU A 71 -0.38 4.62 -13.46
CA GLU A 71 -0.73 3.22 -13.59
C GLU A 71 0.43 2.45 -14.23
N CYS A 72 1.12 1.65 -13.43
CA CYS A 72 1.86 0.52 -13.97
C CYS A 72 0.84 -0.56 -14.28
N GLY A 73 0.62 -0.85 -15.56
CA GLY A 73 -0.48 -1.68 -16.04
C GLY A 73 -0.81 -2.87 -15.14
N THR A 74 -2.11 -3.03 -14.87
CA THR A 74 -2.77 -4.05 -14.03
C THR A 74 -2.98 -3.63 -12.56
N SER A 75 -4.12 -2.97 -12.30
CA SER A 75 -4.71 -2.89 -10.96
C SER A 75 -5.19 -4.29 -10.56
N MET A 76 -4.36 -5.04 -9.82
CA MET A 76 -4.78 -6.29 -9.22
C MET A 76 -5.71 -5.97 -8.04
N LYS A 77 -7.01 -5.87 -8.34
CA LYS A 77 -8.07 -5.70 -7.34
C LYS A 77 -8.33 -7.02 -6.63
N PHE A 78 -7.53 -7.35 -5.62
CA PHE A 78 -7.89 -8.42 -4.72
C PHE A 78 -9.01 -7.95 -3.80
N ALA A 79 -10.25 -8.38 -4.09
CA ALA A 79 -11.36 -8.23 -3.16
C ALA A 79 -11.14 -9.22 -2.01
N PHE A 80 -10.45 -8.76 -0.98
CA PHE A 80 -10.18 -9.57 0.20
C PHE A 80 -11.44 -9.59 1.08
N ARG A 81 -12.25 -10.63 0.95
CA ARG A 81 -13.55 -10.79 1.62
C ARG A 81 -13.45 -11.63 2.90
N THR A 82 -12.45 -11.43 3.74
CA THR A 82 -12.38 -12.16 5.02
C THR A 82 -12.64 -11.24 6.21
N VAL A 83 -13.35 -11.80 7.19
CA VAL A 83 -14.05 -11.09 8.26
C VAL A 83 -13.16 -10.88 9.50
N SER A 84 -11.92 -11.38 9.50
CA SER A 84 -10.96 -11.17 10.59
C SER A 84 -9.55 -11.38 10.06
N THR A 85 -8.81 -10.30 9.80
CA THR A 85 -7.37 -10.36 9.50
C THR A 85 -6.59 -9.68 10.60
N ASN A 86 -5.67 -10.44 11.19
CA ASN A 86 -4.67 -9.91 12.11
C ASN A 86 -3.42 -9.46 11.32
N ALA A 87 -2.46 -8.81 11.98
CA ALA A 87 -1.24 -8.34 11.31
C ALA A 87 -0.42 -9.45 10.65
N GLN A 88 -0.43 -10.68 11.20
CA GLN A 88 0.32 -11.82 10.64
C GLN A 88 -0.23 -12.26 9.27
N ASP A 89 -1.55 -12.21 9.10
CA ASP A 89 -2.19 -12.49 7.81
C ASP A 89 -1.78 -11.44 6.76
N LEU A 90 -1.72 -10.17 7.17
CA LEU A 90 -1.31 -9.06 6.29
C LEU A 90 0.18 -9.15 5.91
N GLU A 91 1.05 -9.59 6.83
CA GLU A 91 2.47 -9.86 6.53
C GLU A 91 2.63 -11.00 5.52
N SER A 92 1.88 -12.09 5.72
CA SER A 92 1.90 -13.23 4.79
C SER A 92 1.44 -12.81 3.39
N LEU A 93 0.39 -12.00 3.32
CA LEU A 93 -0.11 -11.43 2.06
C LEU A 93 0.92 -10.51 1.41
N ALA A 94 1.52 -9.60 2.17
CA ALA A 94 2.54 -8.69 1.67
C ALA A 94 3.76 -9.44 1.12
N ALA A 95 4.15 -10.55 1.74
CA ALA A 95 5.22 -11.41 1.25
C ALA A 95 4.88 -12.04 -0.11
N VAL A 96 3.64 -12.54 -0.30
CA VAL A 96 3.18 -13.08 -1.58
C VAL A 96 3.14 -11.99 -2.65
N ASN A 97 2.57 -10.83 -2.33
CA ASN A 97 2.48 -9.70 -3.25
C ASN A 97 3.87 -9.20 -3.67
N LYS A 98 4.86 -9.23 -2.77
CA LYS A 98 6.24 -8.87 -3.11
C LYS A 98 6.82 -9.79 -4.19
N ILE A 99 6.51 -11.08 -4.18
CA ILE A 99 6.94 -12.02 -5.24
C ILE A 99 6.30 -11.61 -6.57
N VAL A 100 5.00 -11.30 -6.55
CA VAL A 100 4.27 -10.85 -7.75
C VAL A 100 4.86 -9.56 -8.32
N LEU A 101 5.12 -8.55 -7.48
CA LEU A 101 5.71 -7.28 -7.89
C LEU A 101 7.12 -7.48 -8.47
N ASN A 102 7.94 -8.32 -7.84
CA ASN A 102 9.26 -8.66 -8.34
C ASN A 102 9.18 -9.35 -9.71
N GLN A 103 8.23 -10.28 -9.90
CA GLN A 103 8.03 -10.94 -11.20
C GLN A 103 7.61 -9.94 -12.27
N MET A 104 6.66 -9.06 -11.98
CA MET A 104 6.23 -8.00 -12.91
C MET A 104 7.40 -7.09 -13.31
N MET A 105 8.28 -6.78 -12.36
CA MET A 105 9.50 -6.01 -12.63
C MET A 105 10.46 -6.78 -13.54
N MET A 106 10.67 -8.08 -13.30
CA MET A 106 11.50 -8.91 -14.17
C MET A 106 10.95 -9.00 -15.60
N ASP A 107 9.63 -9.12 -15.75
CA ASP A 107 8.97 -9.16 -17.05
C ASP A 107 9.16 -7.85 -17.83
N GLN A 108 9.13 -6.70 -17.15
CA GLN A 108 9.40 -5.40 -17.76
C GLN A 108 10.85 -5.23 -18.22
N LEU A 109 11.81 -5.81 -17.49
CA LEU A 109 13.23 -5.78 -17.84
C LEU A 109 13.60 -6.75 -18.97
N SER A 110 12.77 -7.76 -19.20
CA SER A 110 12.97 -8.76 -20.26
C SER A 110 12.51 -8.30 -21.65
N LYS A 111 11.88 -7.12 -21.74
CA LYS A 111 11.45 -6.47 -22.98
C LYS A 111 12.47 -5.43 -23.44
#